data_AF-A0A202DPT9-F1
#
_entry.id   AF-A0A202DPT9-F1
#
_cell.length_a   1.000
_cell.length_b   1.000
_cell.length_c   1.000
_cell.angle_alpha   90.00
_cell.angle_beta   90.00
_cell.angle_gamma   90.00
#
_symmetry.space_group_name_H-M   'P 1'
#
loop_
_entity.id
_entity.type
_entity.pdbx_description
1 polymer ?
#
loop_
_entity_poly.entity_id
_entity_poly.type
_entity_poly.pdbx_seq_one_letter_code
_entity_poly.pdbx_strand_id
1 'polypeptide(L)'
;MPSLHIDRDLDHLKTLAKELLTAHRAGDRELAQYLQQEYIPFQDLSIEDICSKRLTLTDAQRYLAFKRGYRSWAALREATQFTYRFSSCVLQFDPYLGVFLKGVGDTLETDKDRDRSVKDLIESFGVPHTEVDSIRINGESVGFSAQISPGDEIVVKGRSEPIDLAHPPMERSVMDEPRFVADVHLGKLVRYLRMLGFDCYYQEPWDDDILAQVAAQQRRIMLSRDVGLLKRKCVEHGIFLRSDRPAEQAKQILRELNASRFVKTSTRCTACNGMMRNVDKSTVLEDVPEATAKIYDEFYRCQDCLKVYWKGAHFARLGQILSDIQEP
;
A
#
# COMPACT_ATOMS: atom_id res chain seq x y z
N MET A 1 -22.27 -31.40 -9.77
CA MET A 1 -22.82 -30.99 -8.48
C MET A 1 -21.78 -30.12 -7.80
N PRO A 2 -21.92 -28.78 -7.80
CA PRO A 2 -20.99 -27.95 -7.06
C PRO A 2 -21.17 -28.25 -5.56
N SER A 3 -20.06 -28.43 -4.88
CA SER A 3 -19.94 -28.63 -3.44
C SER A 3 -20.84 -27.70 -2.63
N LEU A 4 -21.45 -28.24 -1.57
CA LEU A 4 -22.10 -27.51 -0.47
C LEU A 4 -21.08 -26.64 0.28
N HIS A 5 -20.55 -25.61 -0.37
CA HIS A 5 -20.06 -24.45 0.35
C HIS A 5 -21.30 -23.64 0.74
N ILE A 6 -21.45 -23.41 2.04
CA ILE A 6 -22.37 -22.41 2.56
C ILE A 6 -21.87 -21.10 1.99
N ASP A 7 -22.47 -20.64 0.90
CA ASP A 7 -22.20 -19.32 0.36
C ASP A 7 -22.77 -18.30 1.35
N ARG A 8 -21.88 -17.64 2.10
CA ARG A 8 -22.20 -16.79 3.25
C ARG A 8 -22.54 -15.35 2.85
N ASP A 9 -22.35 -15.00 1.58
CA ASP A 9 -22.63 -13.66 1.08
C ASP A 9 -24.11 -13.48 0.72
N LEU A 10 -24.81 -12.65 1.52
CA LEU A 10 -26.20 -12.30 1.29
C LEU A 10 -26.42 -11.61 -0.07
N ASP A 11 -25.42 -10.89 -0.60
CA ASP A 11 -25.51 -10.23 -1.90
C ASP A 11 -25.37 -11.21 -3.07
N HIS A 12 -24.51 -12.22 -2.94
CA HIS A 12 -24.52 -13.37 -3.85
C HIS A 12 -25.90 -14.07 -3.85
N LEU A 13 -26.48 -14.32 -2.68
CA LEU A 13 -27.81 -14.96 -2.57
C LEU A 13 -28.93 -14.11 -3.19
N LYS A 14 -28.87 -12.78 -3.08
CA LYS A 14 -29.80 -11.86 -3.77
C LYS A 14 -29.62 -11.92 -5.29
N THR A 15 -28.39 -12.09 -5.77
CA THR A 15 -28.08 -12.22 -7.19
C THR A 15 -28.65 -13.52 -7.75
N LEU A 16 -28.41 -14.63 -7.06
CA LEU A 16 -28.96 -15.94 -7.40
C LEU A 16 -30.51 -15.94 -7.43
N ALA A 17 -31.17 -15.21 -6.52
CA ALA A 17 -32.62 -15.06 -6.54
C ALA A 17 -33.13 -14.37 -7.83
N LYS A 18 -32.37 -13.40 -8.36
CA LYS A 18 -32.71 -12.70 -9.62
C LYS A 18 -32.45 -13.60 -10.84
N GLU A 19 -31.41 -14.42 -10.80
CA GLU A 19 -31.11 -15.40 -11.84
C GLU A 19 -32.22 -16.46 -11.95
N LEU A 20 -32.69 -16.99 -10.82
CA LEU A 20 -33.84 -17.91 -10.76
C LEU A 20 -35.10 -17.30 -11.37
N LEU A 21 -35.39 -16.02 -11.09
CA LEU A 21 -36.51 -15.32 -11.72
C LEU A 21 -36.36 -15.20 -13.23
N THR A 22 -35.13 -15.02 -13.71
CA THR A 22 -34.84 -14.84 -15.13
C THR A 22 -35.00 -16.17 -15.87
N ALA A 23 -34.44 -17.25 -15.31
CA ALA A 23 -34.60 -18.61 -15.84
C ALA A 23 -36.07 -19.05 -15.85
N HIS A 24 -36.81 -18.78 -14.77
CA HIS A 24 -38.24 -19.10 -14.70
C HIS A 24 -39.05 -18.36 -15.77
N ARG A 25 -38.79 -17.06 -15.99
CA ARG A 25 -39.43 -16.27 -17.05
C ARG A 25 -39.09 -16.76 -18.46
N ALA A 26 -37.92 -17.35 -18.63
CA ALA A 26 -37.51 -17.95 -19.90
C ALA A 26 -38.18 -19.30 -20.16
N GLY A 27 -39.02 -19.80 -19.24
CA GLY A 27 -39.71 -21.08 -19.37
C GLY A 27 -38.80 -22.28 -19.15
N ASP A 28 -37.77 -22.13 -18.32
CA ASP A 28 -36.84 -23.21 -17.98
C ASP A 28 -37.58 -24.38 -17.30
N ARG A 29 -37.74 -25.47 -18.05
CA ARG A 29 -38.46 -26.67 -17.59
C ARG A 29 -37.66 -27.46 -16.57
N GLU A 30 -36.34 -27.38 -16.61
CA GLU A 30 -35.48 -28.06 -15.63
C GLU A 30 -35.62 -27.38 -14.27
N LEU A 31 -35.56 -26.05 -14.23
CA LEU A 31 -35.86 -25.28 -13.02
C LEU A 31 -37.27 -25.57 -12.49
N ALA A 32 -38.28 -25.65 -13.36
CA ALA A 32 -39.64 -25.98 -12.96
C ALA A 32 -39.75 -27.39 -12.32
N GLN A 33 -39.01 -28.37 -12.82
CA GLN A 33 -38.92 -29.71 -12.21
C GLN A 33 -38.27 -29.67 -10.83
N TYR A 34 -37.18 -28.91 -10.67
CA TYR A 34 -36.55 -28.73 -9.36
C TYR A 34 -37.47 -28.03 -8.36
N LEU A 35 -38.17 -26.98 -8.79
CA LEU A 35 -39.15 -26.28 -7.95
C LEU A 35 -40.31 -27.21 -7.54
N GLN A 36 -40.81 -28.05 -8.44
CA GLN A 36 -41.83 -29.05 -8.13
C GLN A 36 -41.33 -30.05 -7.08
N GLN A 37 -40.10 -30.53 -7.17
CA GLN A 37 -39.59 -31.55 -6.24
C GLN A 37 -39.23 -30.98 -4.87
N GLU A 38 -38.61 -29.80 -4.84
CA GLU A 38 -37.94 -29.28 -3.64
C GLU A 38 -38.68 -28.13 -2.95
N TYR A 39 -39.70 -27.53 -3.56
CA TYR A 39 -40.41 -26.37 -3.00
C TYR A 39 -41.89 -26.64 -2.82
N ILE A 40 -42.31 -26.76 -1.55
CA ILE A 40 -43.67 -27.13 -1.13
C ILE A 40 -44.77 -26.35 -1.88
N PRO A 41 -44.69 -25.02 -2.08
CA PRO A 41 -45.72 -24.28 -2.84
C PRO A 41 -45.91 -24.66 -4.31
N PHE A 42 -44.99 -25.43 -4.90
CA PHE A 42 -45.06 -25.92 -6.28
C PHE A 42 -45.20 -27.45 -6.39
N GLN A 43 -45.20 -28.21 -5.28
CA GLN A 43 -45.24 -29.67 -5.30
C GLN A 43 -46.50 -30.25 -5.97
N ASP A 44 -47.65 -29.62 -5.77
CA ASP A 44 -48.94 -30.10 -6.29
C ASP A 44 -49.30 -29.53 -7.67
N LEU A 45 -48.40 -28.77 -8.28
CA LEU A 45 -48.62 -28.13 -9.59
C LEU A 45 -47.94 -28.93 -10.70
N SER A 46 -48.54 -28.96 -11.89
CA SER A 46 -47.89 -29.53 -13.07
C SER A 46 -46.73 -28.64 -13.51
N ILE A 47 -45.75 -29.20 -14.24
CA ILE A 47 -44.64 -28.42 -14.80
C ILE A 47 -45.14 -27.26 -15.69
N GLU A 48 -46.23 -27.49 -16.42
CA GLU A 48 -46.85 -26.49 -17.30
C GLU A 48 -47.52 -25.36 -16.49
N ASP A 49 -48.13 -25.69 -15.36
CA ASP A 49 -48.67 -24.71 -14.42
C ASP A 49 -47.56 -23.92 -13.70
N ILE A 50 -46.44 -24.57 -13.37
CA ILE A 50 -45.28 -23.90 -12.77
C ILE A 50 -44.67 -22.92 -13.75
N CYS A 51 -44.42 -23.33 -15.00
CA CYS A 51 -43.86 -22.45 -16.04
C CYS A 51 -44.79 -21.27 -16.40
N SER A 52 -46.10 -21.47 -16.37
CA SER A 52 -47.09 -20.42 -16.67
C SER A 52 -47.36 -19.49 -15.48
N LYS A 53 -47.15 -19.95 -14.25
CA LYS A 53 -47.29 -19.14 -13.03
C LYS A 53 -46.08 -18.22 -12.85
N ARG A 54 -46.34 -16.97 -12.45
CA ARG A 54 -45.28 -15.99 -12.20
C ARG A 54 -44.57 -16.28 -10.88
N LEU A 55 -43.34 -16.81 -10.92
CA LEU A 55 -42.46 -16.86 -9.75
C LEU A 55 -42.18 -15.44 -9.26
N THR A 56 -42.48 -15.15 -7.98
CA THR A 56 -42.16 -13.85 -7.37
C THR A 56 -40.77 -13.85 -6.77
N LEU A 57 -40.19 -12.67 -6.54
CA LEU A 57 -38.90 -12.56 -5.84
C LEU A 57 -38.97 -13.18 -4.45
N THR A 58 -40.11 -13.04 -3.77
CA THR A 58 -40.37 -13.65 -2.47
C THR A 58 -40.34 -15.17 -2.54
N ASP A 59 -40.87 -15.77 -3.61
CA ASP A 59 -40.83 -17.22 -3.82
C ASP A 59 -39.41 -17.72 -4.09
N ALA A 60 -38.66 -17.01 -4.95
CA ALA A 60 -37.26 -17.33 -5.23
C ALA A 60 -36.39 -17.23 -3.96
N GLN A 61 -36.58 -16.18 -3.16
CA GLN A 61 -35.90 -16.01 -1.87
C GLN A 61 -36.29 -17.11 -0.87
N ARG A 62 -37.57 -17.44 -0.75
CA ARG A 62 -38.03 -18.53 0.12
C ARG A 62 -37.46 -19.87 -0.31
N TYR A 63 -37.46 -20.17 -1.60
CA TYR A 63 -36.84 -21.38 -2.14
C TYR A 63 -35.37 -21.48 -1.75
N LEU A 64 -34.58 -20.41 -1.96
CA LEU A 64 -33.17 -20.36 -1.59
C LEU A 64 -32.93 -20.54 -0.08
N ALA A 65 -33.84 -20.04 0.76
CA ALA A 65 -33.78 -20.21 2.21
C ALA A 65 -34.09 -21.66 2.64
N PHE A 66 -35.16 -22.26 2.12
CA PHE A 66 -35.53 -23.64 2.44
C PHE A 66 -34.49 -24.64 1.96
N LYS A 67 -33.93 -24.44 0.75
CA LYS A 67 -32.84 -25.26 0.22
C LYS A 67 -31.61 -25.27 1.13
N ARG A 68 -31.45 -24.24 1.96
CA ARG A 68 -30.37 -24.08 2.94
C ARG A 68 -30.80 -24.41 4.38
N GLY A 69 -31.99 -24.98 4.57
CA GLY A 69 -32.50 -25.41 5.88
C GLY A 69 -33.14 -24.30 6.72
N TYR A 70 -33.41 -23.12 6.15
CA TYR A 70 -34.01 -22.00 6.87
C TYR A 70 -35.51 -21.88 6.62
N ARG A 71 -36.27 -21.65 7.70
CA ARG A 71 -37.74 -21.51 7.67
C ARG A 71 -38.27 -20.32 6.88
N SER A 72 -37.43 -19.32 6.61
CA SER A 72 -37.79 -18.13 5.85
C SER A 72 -36.54 -17.38 5.38
N TRP A 73 -36.69 -16.51 4.37
CA TRP A 73 -35.63 -15.59 3.96
C TRP A 73 -35.19 -14.64 5.08
N ALA A 74 -36.11 -14.24 5.95
CA ALA A 74 -35.78 -13.43 7.13
C ALA A 74 -34.89 -14.20 8.11
N ALA A 75 -35.18 -15.48 8.36
CA ALA A 75 -34.36 -16.34 9.22
C ALA A 75 -32.99 -16.66 8.60
N LEU A 76 -32.93 -16.89 7.29
CA LEU A 76 -31.67 -17.01 6.55
C LEU A 76 -30.86 -15.72 6.68
N ARG A 77 -31.49 -14.56 6.45
CA ARG A 77 -30.83 -13.25 6.55
C ARG A 77 -30.35 -12.94 7.95
N GLU A 78 -31.15 -13.24 8.97
CA GLU A 78 -30.78 -13.06 10.38
C GLU A 78 -29.61 -13.98 10.74
N ALA A 79 -29.64 -15.24 10.31
CA ALA A 79 -28.55 -16.18 10.53
C ALA A 79 -27.27 -15.79 9.77
N THR A 80 -27.38 -15.31 8.52
CA THR A 80 -26.21 -14.82 7.78
C THR A 80 -25.66 -13.54 8.38
N GLN A 81 -26.51 -12.58 8.79
CA GLN A 81 -26.08 -11.36 9.50
C GLN A 81 -25.49 -11.64 10.88
N PHE A 82 -26.03 -12.61 11.62
CA PHE A 82 -25.49 -13.03 12.90
C PHE A 82 -24.13 -13.71 12.69
N THR A 83 -24.03 -14.69 11.78
CA THR A 83 -22.77 -15.35 11.44
C THR A 83 -21.72 -14.36 10.93
N TYR A 84 -22.12 -13.38 10.12
CA TYR A 84 -21.28 -12.28 9.63
C TYR A 84 -20.70 -11.47 10.80
N ARG A 85 -21.53 -11.07 11.76
CA ARG A 85 -21.12 -10.32 12.95
C ARG A 85 -20.18 -11.12 13.88
N PHE A 86 -20.18 -12.44 13.79
CA PHE A 86 -19.26 -13.34 14.52
C PHE A 86 -18.07 -13.82 13.68
N SER A 87 -17.96 -13.38 12.42
CA SER A 87 -16.86 -13.73 11.49
C SER A 87 -16.07 -12.49 11.04
N SER A 88 -16.59 -11.28 11.28
CA SER A 88 -15.97 -10.03 10.88
C SER A 88 -15.03 -9.46 11.95
N CYS A 89 -14.07 -8.67 11.49
CA CYS A 89 -13.23 -7.82 12.31
C CYS A 89 -13.40 -6.36 11.87
N VAL A 90 -13.15 -5.43 12.79
CA VAL A 90 -13.25 -3.99 12.53
C VAL A 90 -11.84 -3.43 12.43
N LEU A 91 -11.56 -2.69 11.36
CA LEU A 91 -10.30 -1.99 11.16
C LEU A 91 -10.54 -0.50 11.21
N GLN A 92 -9.77 0.19 12.03
CA GLN A 92 -9.72 1.65 12.05
C GLN A 92 -8.33 2.10 11.63
N PHE A 93 -8.27 2.77 10.48
CA PHE A 93 -7.07 3.44 10.00
C PHE A 93 -7.04 4.86 10.51
N ASP A 94 -5.84 5.37 10.77
CA ASP A 94 -5.68 6.80 10.99
C ASP A 94 -5.85 7.60 9.67
N PRO A 95 -6.11 8.92 9.76
CA PRO A 95 -6.30 9.75 8.57
C PRO A 95 -5.07 9.85 7.67
N TYR A 96 -3.86 9.62 8.20
CA TYR A 96 -2.61 9.65 7.43
C TYR A 96 -2.60 8.56 6.35
N LEU A 97 -3.15 7.39 6.67
CA LEU A 97 -3.24 6.24 5.77
C LEU A 97 -4.40 6.35 4.78
N GLY A 98 -5.30 7.32 4.93
CA GLY A 98 -6.48 7.50 4.08
C GLY A 98 -6.17 7.61 2.58
N VAL A 99 -4.98 8.12 2.22
CA VAL A 99 -4.51 8.22 0.82
C VAL A 99 -4.44 6.85 0.12
N PHE A 100 -4.31 5.75 0.87
CA PHE A 100 -4.22 4.40 0.32
C PHE A 100 -5.58 3.69 0.23
N LEU A 101 -6.60 4.17 0.93
CA LEU A 101 -7.85 3.44 1.19
C LEU A 101 -8.87 3.46 0.04
N LYS A 102 -8.49 3.77 -1.21
CA LYS A 102 -9.34 3.68 -2.44
C LYS A 102 -10.79 4.18 -2.28
N GLY A 103 -11.03 5.22 -1.48
CA GLY A 103 -12.36 5.82 -1.28
C GLY A 103 -13.27 5.07 -0.31
N VAL A 104 -12.75 4.08 0.41
CA VAL A 104 -13.43 3.48 1.55
C VAL A 104 -13.11 4.31 2.81
N GLY A 105 -14.05 4.40 3.75
CA GLY A 105 -13.87 5.20 4.96
C GLY A 105 -12.75 4.70 5.87
N ASP A 106 -12.40 5.50 6.88
CA ASP A 106 -11.30 5.17 7.80
C ASP A 106 -11.62 3.98 8.72
N THR A 107 -12.90 3.61 8.84
CA THR A 107 -13.36 2.42 9.56
C THR A 107 -13.96 1.41 8.59
N LEU A 108 -13.42 0.20 8.58
CA LEU A 108 -13.77 -0.88 7.66
C LEU A 108 -14.18 -2.14 8.45
N GLU A 109 -15.29 -2.75 8.06
CA GLU A 109 -15.66 -4.08 8.52
C GLU A 109 -15.29 -5.09 7.43
N THR A 110 -14.62 -6.18 7.80
CA THR A 110 -14.24 -7.23 6.86
C THR A 110 -14.30 -8.60 7.49
N ASP A 111 -14.76 -9.56 6.69
CA ASP A 111 -14.81 -10.97 7.09
C ASP A 111 -13.41 -11.58 7.18
N LYS A 112 -13.21 -12.41 8.21
CA LYS A 112 -12.10 -13.35 8.25
C LYS A 112 -12.42 -14.53 7.32
N ASP A 113 -12.39 -14.29 6.01
CA ASP A 113 -12.65 -15.34 5.00
C ASP A 113 -11.55 -16.41 4.94
N ARG A 114 -10.38 -16.13 5.54
CA ARG A 114 -9.22 -17.02 5.59
C ARG A 114 -8.28 -16.65 6.74
N ASP A 115 -7.51 -17.63 7.21
CA ASP A 115 -6.37 -17.36 8.09
C ASP A 115 -5.36 -16.49 7.34
N ARG A 116 -5.11 -15.30 7.87
CA ARG A 116 -4.17 -14.33 7.31
C ARG A 116 -3.58 -13.47 8.44
N SER A 117 -2.37 -12.98 8.21
CA SER A 117 -1.76 -12.03 9.15
C SER A 117 -2.44 -10.67 9.08
N VAL A 118 -2.28 -9.87 10.13
CA VAL A 118 -2.73 -8.46 10.13
C VAL A 118 -2.06 -7.65 9.02
N LYS A 119 -0.80 -7.98 8.66
CA LYS A 119 -0.11 -7.38 7.51
C LYS A 119 -0.85 -7.64 6.20
N ASP A 120 -1.15 -8.91 5.90
CA ASP A 120 -1.85 -9.27 4.66
C ASP A 120 -3.22 -8.58 4.58
N LEU A 121 -3.86 -8.41 5.73
CA LEU A 121 -5.12 -7.71 5.86
C LEU A 121 -5.00 -6.22 5.52
N ILE A 122 -4.06 -5.53 6.13
CA ILE A 122 -3.77 -4.11 5.86
C ILE A 122 -3.41 -3.91 4.38
N GLU A 123 -2.55 -4.75 3.82
CA GLU A 123 -2.11 -4.65 2.43
C GLU A 123 -3.25 -4.90 1.43
N SER A 124 -4.23 -5.72 1.79
CA SER A 124 -5.43 -5.95 0.96
C SER A 124 -6.26 -4.69 0.75
N PHE A 125 -6.23 -3.74 1.69
CA PHE A 125 -6.91 -2.45 1.56
C PHE A 125 -6.13 -1.39 0.79
N GLY A 126 -4.88 -1.67 0.41
CA GLY A 126 -4.05 -0.72 -0.32
C GLY A 126 -2.87 -0.20 0.47
N VAL A 127 -2.92 -0.19 1.80
CA VAL A 127 -1.87 0.37 2.65
C VAL A 127 -0.59 -0.48 2.57
N PRO A 128 0.56 0.05 2.13
CA PRO A 128 1.82 -0.67 2.21
C PRO A 128 2.29 -0.76 3.66
N HIS A 129 2.77 -1.92 4.09
CA HIS A 129 3.24 -2.12 5.47
C HIS A 129 4.39 -1.17 5.86
N THR A 130 5.15 -0.64 4.89
CA THR A 130 6.17 0.38 5.16
C THR A 130 5.58 1.66 5.73
N GLU A 131 4.35 2.04 5.37
CA GLU A 131 3.70 3.28 5.83
C GLU A 131 3.01 3.14 7.18
N VAL A 132 2.92 1.91 7.71
CA VAL A 132 2.39 1.62 9.04
C VAL A 132 3.46 1.84 10.09
N ASP A 133 3.08 2.52 11.17
CA ASP A 133 3.89 2.83 12.33
C ASP A 133 3.53 1.94 13.53
N SER A 134 2.24 1.70 13.78
CA SER A 134 1.82 0.78 14.83
C SER A 134 0.51 0.10 14.52
N ILE A 135 0.36 -1.11 15.08
CA ILE A 135 -0.86 -1.91 15.00
C ILE A 135 -1.26 -2.27 16.42
N ARG A 136 -2.55 -2.10 16.73
CA ARG A 136 -3.15 -2.62 17.96
C ARG A 136 -4.30 -3.55 17.64
N ILE A 137 -4.38 -4.68 18.31
CA ILE A 137 -5.53 -5.59 18.27
C ILE A 137 -6.13 -5.61 19.67
N ASN A 138 -7.41 -5.23 19.80
CA ASN A 138 -8.12 -5.15 21.08
C ASN A 138 -7.37 -4.32 22.15
N GLY A 139 -6.66 -3.27 21.71
CA GLY A 139 -5.86 -2.38 22.56
C GLY A 139 -4.41 -2.82 22.77
N GLU A 140 -4.03 -4.06 22.46
CA GLU A 140 -2.66 -4.57 22.63
C GLU A 140 -1.79 -4.31 21.39
N SER A 141 -0.56 -3.84 21.60
CA SER A 141 0.40 -3.59 20.51
C SER A 141 0.92 -4.90 19.92
N VAL A 142 0.87 -5.04 18.60
CA VAL A 142 1.29 -6.26 17.90
C VAL A 142 2.20 -5.97 16.69
N GLY A 143 2.98 -6.97 16.29
CA GLY A 143 3.74 -6.95 15.05
C GLY A 143 2.93 -7.40 13.83
N PHE A 144 3.53 -7.26 12.64
CA PHE A 144 2.90 -7.60 11.34
C PHE A 144 2.46 -9.06 11.20
N SER A 145 3.11 -9.99 11.93
CA SER A 145 2.85 -11.42 11.87
C SER A 145 1.66 -11.88 12.71
N ALA A 146 1.06 -10.99 13.51
CA ALA A 146 -0.07 -11.33 14.37
C ALA A 146 -1.24 -11.88 13.56
N GLN A 147 -1.87 -12.93 14.08
CA GLN A 147 -3.04 -13.53 13.47
C GLN A 147 -4.29 -12.80 13.94
N ILE A 148 -5.23 -12.62 13.01
CA ILE A 148 -6.52 -11.99 13.30
C ILE A 148 -7.55 -13.05 13.71
N SER A 149 -8.44 -12.68 14.61
CA SER A 149 -9.58 -13.46 15.08
C SER A 149 -10.89 -12.75 14.76
N PRO A 150 -11.99 -13.50 14.59
CA PRO A 150 -13.31 -12.86 14.49
C PRO A 150 -13.62 -12.03 15.73
N GLY A 151 -14.20 -10.86 15.52
CA GLY A 151 -14.51 -9.87 16.56
C GLY A 151 -13.35 -8.95 16.92
N ASP A 152 -12.16 -9.11 16.34
CA ASP A 152 -11.03 -8.24 16.64
C ASP A 152 -11.31 -6.79 16.23
N GLU A 153 -10.98 -5.87 17.13
CA GLU A 153 -10.87 -4.44 16.87
C GLU A 153 -9.41 -4.08 16.60
N ILE A 154 -9.13 -3.72 15.35
CA ILE A 154 -7.77 -3.49 14.86
C ILE A 154 -7.61 -2.00 14.59
N VAL A 155 -6.66 -1.36 15.27
CA VAL A 155 -6.29 0.04 15.04
C VAL A 155 -4.94 0.08 14.34
N VAL A 156 -4.90 0.73 13.17
CA VAL A 156 -3.72 0.85 12.33
C VAL A 156 -3.33 2.32 12.25
N LYS A 157 -2.15 2.66 12.76
CA LYS A 157 -1.61 4.02 12.69
C LYS A 157 -0.49 4.08 11.65
N GLY A 158 -0.53 5.12 10.83
CA GLY A 158 0.55 5.50 9.95
C GLY A 158 1.52 6.45 10.62
N ARG A 159 2.42 7.00 9.81
CA ARG A 159 3.53 7.84 10.28
C ARG A 159 3.05 9.26 10.57
N SER A 160 2.62 9.52 11.80
CA SER A 160 2.27 10.88 12.24
C SER A 160 3.45 11.71 12.75
N GLU A 161 4.56 11.06 13.10
CA GLU A 161 5.78 11.70 13.63
C GLU A 161 7.01 11.32 12.80
N PRO A 162 8.08 12.14 12.83
CA PRO A 162 9.35 11.77 12.21
C PRO A 162 9.90 10.46 12.77
N ILE A 163 10.40 9.60 11.89
CA ILE A 163 10.95 8.30 12.24
C ILE A 163 12.27 8.49 12.97
N ASP A 164 12.34 7.96 14.19
CA ASP A 164 13.63 7.73 14.83
C ASP A 164 14.26 6.46 14.26
N LEU A 165 15.21 6.64 13.34
CA LEU A 165 15.96 5.52 12.74
C LEU A 165 16.78 4.73 13.76
N ALA A 166 17.05 5.31 14.95
CA ALA A 166 17.70 4.62 16.06
C ALA A 166 16.75 3.67 16.82
N HIS A 167 15.44 3.96 16.81
CA HIS A 167 14.39 3.20 17.48
C HIS A 167 13.18 3.04 16.55
N PRO A 168 13.34 2.33 15.42
CA PRO A 168 12.31 2.30 14.41
C PRO A 168 11.08 1.49 14.90
N PRO A 169 9.88 1.84 14.42
CA PRO A 169 8.66 1.14 14.78
C PRO A 169 8.65 -0.32 14.31
N MET A 170 7.81 -1.14 14.95
CA MET A 170 7.46 -2.49 14.52
C MET A 170 8.64 -3.46 14.31
N GLU A 171 9.65 -3.39 15.20
CA GLU A 171 10.84 -4.25 15.19
C GLU A 171 11.69 -4.16 13.92
N ARG A 172 11.58 -3.04 13.19
CA ARG A 172 12.44 -2.80 12.03
C ARG A 172 13.93 -2.68 12.44
N SER A 173 14.82 -2.94 11.50
CA SER A 173 16.27 -2.82 11.70
C SER A 173 16.69 -1.37 11.93
N VAL A 174 17.52 -1.14 12.95
CA VAL A 174 18.11 0.16 13.29
C VAL A 174 19.08 0.65 12.20
N MET A 175 19.15 1.98 11.99
CA MET A 175 20.04 2.62 11.02
C MET A 175 20.64 3.93 11.58
N ASP A 176 21.97 4.07 11.49
CA ASP A 176 22.69 5.25 11.99
C ASP A 176 22.49 6.50 11.12
N GLU A 177 22.55 6.34 9.79
CA GLU A 177 22.34 7.42 8.81
C GLU A 177 21.44 6.90 7.65
N PRO A 178 20.48 7.71 7.16
CA PRO A 178 19.59 7.28 6.10
C PRO A 178 20.33 7.07 4.79
N ARG A 179 20.17 5.86 4.23
CA ARG A 179 20.61 5.50 2.88
C ARG A 179 19.41 5.07 2.08
N PHE A 180 19.41 5.41 0.80
CA PHE A 180 18.24 5.25 -0.05
C PHE A 180 18.49 4.28 -1.19
N VAL A 181 17.42 3.65 -1.64
CA VAL A 181 17.28 3.07 -2.96
C VAL A 181 16.04 3.66 -3.59
N ALA A 182 16.14 4.10 -4.85
CA ALA A 182 15.07 4.82 -5.51
C ALA A 182 14.59 4.09 -6.77
N ASP A 183 13.27 4.07 -6.95
CA ASP A 183 12.58 3.69 -8.17
C ASP A 183 13.12 4.45 -9.40
N VAL A 184 13.14 3.79 -10.57
CA VAL A 184 13.64 4.31 -11.85
C VAL A 184 13.09 5.69 -12.22
N HIS A 185 11.88 6.03 -11.82
CA HIS A 185 11.27 7.32 -12.17
C HIS A 185 11.74 8.50 -11.31
N LEU A 186 12.58 8.25 -10.30
CA LEU A 186 12.97 9.24 -9.29
C LEU A 186 14.33 9.89 -9.54
N GLY A 187 14.89 9.80 -10.75
CA GLY A 187 16.23 10.30 -11.05
C GLY A 187 16.47 11.78 -10.69
N LYS A 188 15.44 12.65 -10.79
CA LYS A 188 15.55 14.05 -10.34
C LYS A 188 15.67 14.15 -8.81
N LEU A 189 14.88 13.38 -8.06
CA LEU A 189 14.96 13.32 -6.60
C LEU A 189 16.31 12.77 -6.15
N VAL A 190 16.79 11.71 -6.79
CA VAL A 190 18.11 11.12 -6.53
C VAL A 190 19.21 12.18 -6.60
N ARG A 191 19.16 13.08 -7.59
CA ARG A 191 20.10 14.19 -7.70
C ARG A 191 20.03 15.13 -6.49
N TYR A 192 18.82 15.48 -6.03
CA TYR A 192 18.65 16.30 -4.83
C TYR A 192 19.23 15.62 -3.58
N LEU A 193 18.90 14.34 -3.36
CA LEU A 193 19.41 13.58 -2.21
C LEU A 193 20.93 13.47 -2.22
N ARG A 194 21.54 13.19 -3.38
CA ARG A 194 23.01 13.15 -3.52
C ARG A 194 23.65 14.53 -3.34
N MET A 195 23.00 15.62 -3.78
CA MET A 195 23.49 16.98 -3.50
C MET A 195 23.48 17.31 -2.00
N LEU A 196 22.48 16.81 -1.27
CA LEU A 196 22.38 16.90 0.20
C LEU A 196 23.39 16.00 0.92
N GLY A 197 24.12 15.14 0.19
CA GLY A 197 25.16 14.25 0.73
C GLY A 197 24.68 12.84 1.05
N PHE A 198 23.42 12.50 0.78
CA PHE A 198 22.90 11.17 1.05
C PHE A 198 23.40 10.14 0.04
N ASP A 199 23.70 8.94 0.54
CA ASP A 199 23.93 7.76 -0.29
C ASP A 199 22.59 7.29 -0.86
N CYS A 200 22.44 7.42 -2.18
CA CYS A 200 21.23 7.00 -2.88
C CYS A 200 21.59 6.05 -4.03
N TYR A 201 21.26 4.77 -3.85
CA TYR A 201 21.36 3.73 -4.88
C TYR A 201 20.33 4.00 -5.96
N TYR A 202 20.82 4.15 -7.19
CA TYR A 202 20.04 4.38 -8.38
C TYR A 202 20.93 3.96 -9.56
N GLN A 203 20.85 2.69 -9.92
CA GLN A 203 21.65 2.05 -10.96
C GLN A 203 20.89 0.89 -11.60
N GLU A 204 21.18 0.61 -12.88
CA GLU A 204 20.71 -0.56 -13.61
C GLU A 204 21.23 -1.90 -13.03
N PRO A 205 20.45 -2.99 -13.15
CA PRO A 205 19.12 -3.07 -13.75
C PRO A 205 18.01 -2.50 -12.83
N TRP A 206 17.05 -1.80 -13.44
CA TRP A 206 15.91 -1.16 -12.76
C TRP A 206 14.77 -2.12 -12.43
N ASP A 207 15.06 -3.40 -12.26
CA ASP A 207 14.06 -4.39 -11.92
C ASP A 207 13.62 -4.20 -10.47
N ASP A 208 12.32 -4.16 -10.26
CA ASP A 208 11.75 -3.92 -8.96
C ASP A 208 12.17 -4.96 -7.89
N ASP A 209 12.30 -6.24 -8.26
CA ASP A 209 12.71 -7.29 -7.32
C ASP A 209 14.18 -7.09 -6.93
N ILE A 210 15.00 -6.65 -7.87
CA ILE A 210 16.40 -6.25 -7.62
C ILE A 210 16.45 -5.04 -6.70
N LEU A 211 15.66 -3.99 -6.95
CA LEU A 211 15.62 -2.80 -6.10
C LEU A 211 15.18 -3.15 -4.67
N ALA A 212 14.17 -4.00 -4.52
CA ALA A 212 13.69 -4.47 -3.22
C ALA A 212 14.73 -5.33 -2.48
N GLN A 213 15.45 -6.20 -3.19
CA GLN A 213 16.55 -6.98 -2.63
C GLN A 213 17.72 -6.08 -2.18
N VAL A 214 18.08 -5.07 -2.97
CA VAL A 214 19.09 -4.07 -2.60
C VAL A 214 18.65 -3.31 -1.36
N ALA A 215 17.37 -2.92 -1.27
CA ALA A 215 16.80 -2.28 -0.08
C ALA A 215 17.02 -3.13 1.17
N ALA A 216 16.66 -4.40 1.11
CA ALA A 216 16.74 -5.34 2.21
C ALA A 216 18.20 -5.65 2.61
N GLN A 217 19.02 -6.09 1.65
CA GLN A 217 20.38 -6.57 1.91
C GLN A 217 21.30 -5.45 2.38
N GLN A 218 21.15 -4.25 1.82
CA GLN A 218 22.00 -3.13 2.17
C GLN A 218 21.39 -2.23 3.25
N ARG A 219 20.22 -2.60 3.82
CA ARG A 219 19.47 -1.78 4.77
C ARG A 219 19.35 -0.34 4.26
N ARG A 220 18.61 -0.18 3.17
CA ARG A 220 18.30 1.11 2.53
C ARG A 220 16.80 1.33 2.57
N ILE A 221 16.41 2.59 2.72
CA ILE A 221 15.02 3.03 2.64
C ILE A 221 14.61 3.06 1.17
N MET A 222 13.60 2.28 0.82
CA MET A 222 13.00 2.26 -0.52
C MET A 222 12.16 3.51 -0.75
N LEU A 223 12.48 4.27 -1.80
CA LEU A 223 11.70 5.43 -2.22
C LEU A 223 10.92 5.06 -3.48
N SER A 224 9.59 5.15 -3.42
CA SER A 224 8.75 4.91 -4.59
C SER A 224 7.39 5.62 -4.49
N ARG A 225 6.74 5.77 -5.64
CA ARG A 225 5.31 6.11 -5.75
C ARG A 225 4.45 4.90 -6.08
N ASP A 226 5.07 3.75 -6.30
CA ASP A 226 4.39 2.48 -6.51
C ASP A 226 4.20 1.77 -5.17
N VAL A 227 2.93 1.66 -4.77
CA VAL A 227 2.52 0.92 -3.57
C VAL A 227 2.87 -0.57 -3.67
N GLY A 228 2.83 -1.16 -4.87
CA GLY A 228 3.20 -2.55 -5.10
C GLY A 228 4.66 -2.82 -4.73
N LEU A 229 5.56 -1.91 -5.12
CA LEU A 229 6.98 -1.99 -4.75
C LEU A 229 7.19 -1.91 -3.24
N LEU A 230 6.47 -1.02 -2.56
CA LEU A 230 6.52 -0.87 -1.10
C LEU A 230 5.85 -2.01 -0.32
N LYS A 231 5.01 -2.83 -0.97
CA LYS A 231 4.39 -4.02 -0.35
C LYS A 231 5.26 -5.27 -0.41
N ARG A 232 6.37 -5.24 -1.15
CA ARG A 232 7.27 -6.40 -1.25
C ARG A 232 7.77 -6.79 0.14
N LYS A 233 7.60 -8.07 0.49
CA LYS A 233 7.84 -8.59 1.85
C LYS A 233 9.25 -8.30 2.40
N CYS A 234 10.26 -8.22 1.55
CA CYS A 234 11.64 -7.93 1.96
C CYS A 234 11.91 -6.43 2.22
N VAL A 235 11.01 -5.52 1.82
CA VAL A 235 11.18 -4.08 1.99
C VAL A 235 10.78 -3.69 3.40
N GLU A 236 11.73 -3.70 4.31
CA GLU A 236 11.49 -3.35 5.71
C GLU A 236 11.24 -1.85 5.90
N HIS A 237 12.06 -1.02 5.23
CA HIS A 237 12.00 0.44 5.28
C HIS A 237 11.62 0.98 3.90
N GLY A 238 10.55 1.75 3.85
CA GLY A 238 10.12 2.44 2.62
C GLY A 238 9.44 3.77 2.90
N ILE A 239 9.38 4.65 1.91
CA ILE A 239 8.63 5.91 1.93
C ILE A 239 7.82 6.01 0.64
N PHE A 240 6.51 6.13 0.79
CA PHE A 240 5.61 6.49 -0.30
C PHE A 240 5.70 7.99 -0.60
N LEU A 241 6.13 8.34 -1.80
CA LEU A 241 6.27 9.75 -2.20
C LEU A 241 4.92 10.31 -2.68
N ARG A 242 4.38 11.28 -1.93
CA ARG A 242 3.05 11.85 -2.19
C ARG A 242 3.05 12.80 -3.38
N SER A 243 4.09 13.62 -3.49
CA SER A 243 4.25 14.58 -4.58
C SER A 243 4.92 13.96 -5.80
N ASP A 244 4.65 14.51 -6.97
CA ASP A 244 5.39 14.29 -8.22
C ASP A 244 6.54 15.32 -8.41
N ARG A 245 6.62 16.34 -7.55
CA ARG A 245 7.63 17.40 -7.62
C ARG A 245 8.87 17.01 -6.83
N PRO A 246 10.06 16.90 -7.46
CA PRO A 246 11.27 16.42 -6.77
C PRO A 246 11.69 17.23 -5.53
N ALA A 247 11.47 18.54 -5.53
CA ALA A 247 11.76 19.38 -4.37
C ALA A 247 10.84 19.05 -3.19
N GLU A 248 9.55 18.84 -3.43
CA GLU A 248 8.57 18.47 -2.40
C GLU A 248 8.80 17.04 -1.89
N GLN A 249 9.23 16.13 -2.78
CA GLN A 249 9.68 14.80 -2.39
C GLN A 249 10.90 14.84 -1.45
N ALA A 250 11.90 15.68 -1.76
CA ALA A 250 13.06 15.85 -0.89
C ALA A 250 12.66 16.46 0.48
N LYS A 251 11.76 17.47 0.49
CA LYS A 251 11.20 18.04 1.72
C LYS A 251 10.42 17.01 2.55
N GLN A 252 9.65 16.14 1.89
CA GLN A 252 8.95 15.04 2.55
C GLN A 252 9.95 14.12 3.26
N ILE A 253 10.97 13.62 2.55
CA ILE A 253 11.99 12.72 3.12
C ILE A 253 12.73 13.36 4.29
N LEU A 254 13.15 14.62 4.14
CA LEU A 254 13.87 15.34 5.18
C LEU A 254 13.05 15.50 6.46
N ARG A 255 11.74 15.79 6.34
CA ARG A 255 10.82 15.90 7.47
C ARG A 255 10.52 14.54 8.10
N GLU A 256 10.10 13.57 7.30
CA GLU A 256 9.67 12.25 7.79
C GLU A 256 10.79 11.45 8.46
N LEU A 257 12.05 11.69 8.11
CA LEU A 257 13.20 11.00 8.71
C LEU A 257 13.98 11.87 9.71
N ASN A 258 13.53 13.11 9.95
CA ASN A 258 14.32 14.14 10.62
C ASN A 258 15.77 14.15 10.06
N ALA A 259 15.89 14.10 8.74
CA ALA A 259 17.16 13.81 8.07
C ALA A 259 18.02 15.05 7.82
N SER A 260 17.50 16.25 8.09
CA SER A 260 18.24 17.51 7.97
C SER A 260 19.56 17.51 8.77
N ARG A 261 19.60 16.81 9.92
CA ARG A 261 20.80 16.66 10.75
C ARG A 261 21.94 15.85 10.10
N PHE A 262 21.64 15.08 9.06
CA PHE A 262 22.62 14.25 8.34
C PHE A 262 23.09 14.91 7.03
N VAL A 263 22.61 16.12 6.71
CA VAL A 263 22.96 16.81 5.47
C VAL A 263 24.45 17.17 5.48
N LYS A 264 25.17 16.65 4.49
CA LYS A 264 26.60 16.88 4.26
C LYS A 264 26.81 17.23 2.80
N THR A 265 26.50 18.47 2.45
CA THR A 265 26.54 18.91 1.04
C THR A 265 27.95 18.79 0.45
N SER A 266 28.05 18.66 -0.88
CA SER A 266 29.32 18.49 -1.62
C SER A 266 30.15 17.24 -1.26
N THR A 267 29.54 16.20 -0.67
CA THR A 267 30.25 14.93 -0.36
C THR A 267 29.99 13.81 -1.36
N ARG A 268 28.88 13.86 -2.11
CA ARG A 268 28.45 12.80 -3.04
C ARG A 268 28.25 13.33 -4.46
N CYS A 269 28.68 12.54 -5.43
CA CYS A 269 28.53 12.82 -6.85
C CYS A 269 27.07 12.65 -7.27
N THR A 270 26.48 13.70 -7.83
CA THR A 270 25.07 13.67 -8.26
C THR A 270 24.81 12.67 -9.39
N ALA A 271 25.83 12.35 -10.19
CA ALA A 271 25.71 11.44 -11.32
C ALA A 271 25.84 9.96 -10.90
N CYS A 272 26.90 9.60 -10.17
CA CYS A 272 27.22 8.19 -9.88
C CYS A 272 27.19 7.81 -8.40
N ASN A 273 26.81 8.71 -7.48
CA ASN A 273 26.83 8.49 -6.02
C ASN A 273 28.25 8.39 -5.39
N GLY A 274 29.31 8.48 -6.18
CA GLY A 274 30.69 8.41 -5.72
C GLY A 274 31.08 9.50 -4.73
N MET A 275 32.09 9.24 -3.89
CA MET A 275 32.59 10.24 -2.96
C MET A 275 33.29 11.38 -3.72
N MET A 276 33.07 12.61 -3.28
CA MET A 276 33.72 13.79 -3.82
C MET A 276 34.84 14.26 -2.89
N ARG A 277 35.90 14.80 -3.48
CA ARG A 277 36.96 15.50 -2.77
C ARG A 277 37.05 16.93 -3.25
N ASN A 278 37.40 17.85 -2.37
CA ASN A 278 37.80 19.19 -2.78
C ASN A 278 39.09 19.12 -3.62
N VAL A 279 39.19 19.97 -4.63
CA VAL A 279 40.35 20.03 -5.54
C VAL A 279 40.73 21.46 -5.82
N ASP A 280 42.03 21.71 -5.97
CA ASP A 280 42.55 23.03 -6.33
C ASP A 280 42.05 23.43 -7.71
N LYS A 281 41.61 24.69 -7.81
CA LYS A 281 41.12 25.30 -9.06
C LYS A 281 42.08 25.10 -10.22
N SER A 282 43.39 25.23 -9.99
CA SER A 282 44.44 25.04 -11.00
C SER A 282 44.41 23.66 -11.65
N THR A 283 43.93 22.63 -10.94
CA THR A 283 43.91 21.23 -11.42
C THR A 283 42.66 20.87 -12.24
N VAL A 284 41.70 21.80 -12.34
CA VAL A 284 40.41 21.60 -13.01
C VAL A 284 40.08 22.68 -14.04
N LEU A 285 40.98 23.64 -14.29
CA LEU A 285 40.73 24.76 -15.22
C LEU A 285 40.35 24.30 -16.63
N GLU A 286 40.92 23.18 -17.09
CA GLU A 286 40.64 22.59 -18.40
C GLU A 286 39.33 21.79 -18.43
N ASP A 287 38.83 21.36 -17.27
CA ASP A 287 37.63 20.52 -17.13
C ASP A 287 36.34 21.35 -16.95
N VAL A 288 36.45 22.67 -16.76
CA VAL A 288 35.31 23.56 -16.47
C VAL A 288 35.23 24.73 -17.45
N PRO A 289 34.02 25.26 -17.72
CA PRO A 289 33.90 26.45 -18.57
C PRO A 289 34.68 27.65 -18.00
N GLU A 290 35.33 28.42 -18.86
CA GLU A 290 36.15 29.58 -18.45
C GLU A 290 35.35 30.58 -17.60
N ALA A 291 34.09 30.83 -17.95
CA ALA A 291 33.19 31.70 -17.16
C ALA A 291 32.98 31.17 -15.73
N THR A 292 32.87 29.84 -15.56
CA THR A 292 32.76 29.21 -14.24
C THR A 292 34.06 29.36 -13.46
N ALA A 293 35.21 29.12 -14.11
CA ALA A 293 36.52 29.33 -13.50
C ALA A 293 36.74 30.79 -13.08
N LYS A 294 36.14 31.79 -13.74
CA LYS A 294 36.25 33.20 -13.31
C LYS A 294 35.41 33.52 -12.07
N ILE A 295 34.29 32.81 -11.87
CA ILE A 295 33.30 33.15 -10.84
C ILE A 295 33.51 32.37 -9.54
N TYR A 296 33.95 31.11 -9.62
CA TYR A 296 34.04 30.22 -8.47
C TYR A 296 35.48 29.83 -8.14
N ASP A 297 35.77 29.67 -6.84
CA ASP A 297 37.08 29.25 -6.33
C ASP A 297 37.07 27.86 -5.68
N GLU A 298 35.89 27.37 -5.27
CA GLU A 298 35.73 26.03 -4.71
C GLU A 298 35.27 25.01 -5.76
N PHE A 299 36.07 23.97 -5.97
CA PHE A 299 35.76 22.86 -6.86
C PHE A 299 35.84 21.52 -6.15
N TYR A 300 35.04 20.57 -6.62
CA TYR A 300 34.95 19.22 -6.09
C TYR A 300 35.04 18.23 -7.25
N ARG A 301 35.88 17.20 -7.13
CA ARG A 301 35.99 16.13 -8.13
C ARG A 301 35.48 14.81 -7.56
N CYS A 302 34.63 14.13 -8.32
CA CYS A 302 34.22 12.76 -8.00
C CYS A 302 35.41 11.80 -8.16
N GLN A 303 35.60 10.91 -7.20
CA GLN A 303 36.70 9.94 -7.24
C GLN A 303 36.46 8.78 -8.22
N ASP A 304 35.20 8.54 -8.61
CA ASP A 304 34.83 7.42 -9.49
C ASP A 304 34.69 7.85 -10.96
N CYS A 305 33.85 8.87 -11.24
CA CYS A 305 33.56 9.30 -12.62
C CYS A 305 34.31 10.57 -13.03
N LEU A 306 35.19 11.11 -12.17
CA LEU A 306 36.05 12.27 -12.41
C LEU A 306 35.32 13.59 -12.74
N LYS A 307 33.99 13.62 -12.74
CA LYS A 307 33.21 14.86 -12.94
C LYS A 307 33.56 15.91 -11.90
N VAL A 308 33.69 17.15 -12.37
CA VAL A 308 33.98 18.34 -11.56
C VAL A 308 32.69 19.10 -11.26
N TYR A 309 32.55 19.56 -10.01
CA TYR A 309 31.39 20.27 -9.48
C TYR A 309 31.81 21.55 -8.76
N TRP A 310 30.88 22.51 -8.70
CA TRP A 310 31.02 23.80 -7.99
C TRP A 310 29.65 24.22 -7.42
N LYS A 311 29.65 25.13 -6.43
CA LYS A 311 28.42 25.61 -5.77
C LYS A 311 27.68 26.68 -6.59
N GLY A 312 27.17 26.30 -7.76
CA GLY A 312 26.40 27.18 -8.65
C GLY A 312 24.91 27.29 -8.30
N ALA A 313 24.09 27.72 -9.26
CA ALA A 313 22.64 27.94 -9.09
C ALA A 313 21.86 26.72 -8.55
N HIS A 314 22.31 25.49 -8.85
CA HIS A 314 21.71 24.28 -8.29
C HIS A 314 21.86 24.22 -6.76
N PHE A 315 23.00 24.66 -6.23
CA PHE A 315 23.26 24.71 -4.80
C PHE A 315 22.39 25.77 -4.11
N ALA A 316 22.16 26.92 -4.76
CA ALA A 316 21.24 27.95 -4.24
C ALA A 316 19.81 27.41 -4.07
N ARG A 317 19.30 26.63 -5.04
CA ARG A 317 18.00 25.97 -4.92
C ARG A 317 17.94 24.93 -3.80
N LEU A 318 19.07 24.29 -3.48
CA LEU A 318 19.18 23.37 -2.35
C LEU A 318 19.05 24.13 -1.02
N GLY A 319 19.68 25.31 -0.93
CA GLY A 319 19.54 26.22 0.20
C GLY A 319 18.08 26.56 0.49
N GLN A 320 17.29 26.85 -0.56
CA GLN A 320 15.86 27.10 -0.40
C GLN A 320 15.08 25.89 0.14
N ILE A 321 15.40 24.67 -0.33
CA ILE A 321 14.76 23.46 0.18
C ILE A 321 15.03 23.29 1.68
N LEU A 322 16.27 23.57 2.12
CA LEU A 322 16.66 23.46 3.52
C LEU A 322 16.05 24.56 4.39
N SER A 323 15.99 25.81 3.92
CA SER A 323 15.35 26.90 4.66
C SER A 323 13.87 26.64 4.89
N ASP A 324 13.16 26.18 3.85
CA ASP A 324 11.72 25.89 3.92
C ASP A 324 11.36 24.78 4.93
N ILE A 325 12.33 23.96 5.37
CA ILE A 325 12.13 22.88 6.34
C ILE A 325 12.51 23.33 7.76
N GLN A 326 13.37 24.35 7.88
CA GLN A 326 13.81 24.92 9.15
C GLN A 326 12.89 26.03 9.67
N GLU A 327 11.98 26.54 8.83
CA GLU A 327 10.91 27.43 9.28
C GLU A 327 9.83 26.62 10.03
N PRO A 328 9.42 27.07 11.24
CA PRO A 328 8.54 26.33 12.15
C PRO A 328 7.10 26.14 11.66
#